data_AF-A0A9W8L897-F1
#
_entry.id   AF-A0A9W8L897-F1
#
_cell.length_a   1.000
_cell.length_b   1.000
_cell.length_c   1.000
_cell.angle_alpha   90.00
_cell.angle_beta   90.00
_cell.angle_gamma   90.00
#
_symmetry.space_group_name_H-M   'P 1'
#
loop_
_entity.id
_entity.type
_entity.pdbx_description
1 polymer ?
#
loop_
_entity_poly.entity_id
_entity_poly.type
_entity_poly.pdbx_seq_one_letter_code
_entity_poly.pdbx_strand_id
1 'polypeptide(L)'
;LVGNYSLQQQLTVVARLRTLYHIRLSPQNKEKLSDLCLVLTEHLAVLTEQDPPVPAPIIDGIVKHIGELASVDAERFGEHCRQAIIDCHKRVQQALKTEGESGIRASDVALMRLFASVFSSSDRFHTVITPMLILICQYLSQHTFTTLRDISCGLVLVGIVHETQRLSRRLVPEALNFLFATLAATVCHAADPADWDGQYPLSRRQREAYRLLQIGVAEKCKSKKALPMRWAWLLSSPTTADESGARPAASLVMVTADVKYGILRACLQLSRRFIDSYFQLPAFIECFEPLQKLLAKISERLPKFRLQHAPAEVVDLLATTRTYLDEQLEQARSARVPLKLQYHKPLAIGSFAPKFESAYNLDVHYDPDRSRNEITKLRRQVNKERRGAVRELRRDAQFVAGERLKEQREKDKSYADKMKKAWSVLEADQ
;
A
#
# COMPACT_ATOMS: atom_id res chain seq x y z
N LEU A 1 12.61 -0.24 -36.96
CA LEU A 1 14.02 0.11 -37.26
C LEU A 1 14.53 -0.80 -38.38
N VAL A 2 14.70 -0.23 -39.57
CA VAL A 2 15.36 -0.74 -40.79
C VAL A 2 15.24 -2.25 -41.07
N GLY A 3 14.33 -2.63 -41.97
CA GLY A 3 14.09 -4.01 -42.40
C GLY A 3 15.28 -4.73 -43.08
N ASN A 4 16.38 -4.01 -43.35
CA ASN A 4 17.55 -4.54 -44.06
C ASN A 4 18.68 -5.03 -43.13
N TYR A 5 18.57 -4.83 -41.81
CA TYR A 5 19.60 -5.26 -40.85
C TYR A 5 19.16 -6.49 -40.04
N SER A 6 20.10 -7.38 -39.74
CA SER A 6 19.85 -8.50 -38.85
C SER A 6 19.55 -8.03 -37.41
N LEU A 7 18.83 -8.83 -36.63
CA LEU A 7 18.45 -8.48 -35.26
C LEU A 7 19.66 -8.15 -34.35
N GLN A 8 20.80 -8.81 -34.57
CA GLN A 8 22.04 -8.48 -33.86
C GLN A 8 22.65 -7.15 -34.32
N GLN A 9 22.58 -6.85 -35.61
CA GLN A 9 23.03 -5.56 -36.14
C GLN A 9 22.14 -4.43 -35.63
N GLN A 10 20.83 -4.65 -35.47
CA GLN A 10 19.92 -3.67 -34.88
C GLN A 10 20.38 -3.24 -33.47
N LEU A 11 20.84 -4.16 -32.62
CA LEU A 11 21.41 -3.81 -31.30
C LEU A 11 22.64 -2.90 -31.44
N THR A 12 23.55 -3.23 -32.35
CA THR A 12 24.75 -2.41 -32.59
C THR A 12 24.40 -1.02 -33.14
N VAL A 13 23.37 -0.93 -33.98
CA VAL A 13 22.87 0.34 -34.50
C VAL A 13 22.28 1.17 -33.37
N VAL A 14 21.48 0.59 -32.49
CA VAL A 14 20.94 1.29 -31.31
C VAL A 14 22.07 1.80 -30.40
N ALA A 15 23.09 0.97 -30.13
CA ALA A 15 24.24 1.40 -29.35
C ALA A 15 24.98 2.58 -30.02
N ARG A 16 25.19 2.53 -31.33
CA ARG A 16 25.82 3.63 -32.10
C ARG A 16 24.98 4.90 -32.08
N LEU A 17 23.67 4.80 -32.30
CA LEU A 17 22.75 5.94 -32.23
C LEU A 17 22.83 6.63 -30.87
N ARG A 18 22.90 5.87 -29.78
CA ARG A 18 23.06 6.43 -28.43
C ARG A 18 24.37 7.17 -28.24
N THR A 19 25.48 6.65 -28.79
CA THR A 19 26.78 7.34 -28.72
C THR A 19 26.83 8.62 -29.56
N LEU A 20 26.24 8.59 -30.76
CA LEU A 20 26.23 9.72 -31.69
C LEU A 20 25.32 10.87 -31.22
N TYR A 21 24.21 10.53 -30.58
CA TYR A 21 23.22 11.50 -30.09
C TYR A 21 23.35 11.72 -28.57
N HIS A 22 24.52 11.51 -27.98
CA HIS A 22 24.70 11.73 -26.55
C HIS A 22 24.41 13.20 -26.14
N ILE A 23 23.78 13.41 -24.98
CA ILE A 23 23.30 14.73 -24.50
C ILE A 23 24.45 15.76 -24.39
N ARG A 24 25.66 15.30 -24.08
CA ARG A 24 26.86 16.16 -24.01
C ARG A 24 27.26 16.78 -25.35
N LEU A 25 26.84 16.20 -26.47
CA LEU A 25 27.19 16.72 -27.81
C LEU A 25 26.30 17.90 -28.20
N SER A 26 24.99 17.81 -27.93
CA SER A 26 24.08 18.94 -28.11
C SER A 26 22.83 18.78 -27.24
N PRO A 27 22.26 19.88 -26.72
CA PRO A 27 21.02 19.84 -25.93
C PRO A 27 19.80 19.41 -26.76
N GLN A 28 19.80 19.68 -28.08
CA GLN A 28 18.74 19.25 -29.01
C GLN A 28 18.66 17.73 -29.17
N ASN A 29 19.71 16.99 -28.82
CA ASN A 29 19.69 15.54 -28.89
C ASN A 29 18.77 14.91 -27.83
N LYS A 30 18.41 15.66 -26.78
CA LYS A 30 17.52 15.18 -25.72
C LYS A 30 16.16 14.74 -26.27
N GLU A 31 15.52 15.59 -27.08
CA GLU A 31 14.23 15.28 -27.72
C GLU A 31 14.33 14.07 -28.65
N LYS A 32 15.39 13.98 -29.46
CA LYS A 32 15.63 12.86 -30.37
C LYS A 32 15.84 11.53 -29.64
N LEU A 33 16.55 11.55 -28.50
CA LEU A 33 16.73 10.38 -27.65
C LEU A 33 15.44 9.96 -26.96
N SER A 34 14.61 10.93 -26.56
CA SER A 34 13.28 10.65 -26.05
C SER A 34 12.39 9.97 -27.11
N ASP A 35 12.34 10.50 -28.33
CA ASP A 35 11.59 9.89 -29.44
C ASP A 35 12.11 8.48 -29.75
N LEU A 36 13.44 8.30 -29.76
CA LEU A 36 14.06 6.99 -29.93
C LEU A 36 13.62 6.01 -28.85
N CYS A 37 13.52 6.45 -27.59
CA CYS A 37 13.06 5.61 -26.49
C CYS A 37 11.63 5.10 -26.73
N LEU A 38 10.73 5.98 -27.15
CA LEU A 38 9.34 5.64 -27.48
C LEU A 38 9.23 4.67 -28.67
N VAL A 39 10.01 4.91 -29.73
CA VAL A 39 10.06 4.01 -30.88
C VAL A 39 10.62 2.64 -30.50
N LEU A 40 11.59 2.59 -29.58
CA LEU A 40 12.16 1.33 -29.10
C LEU A 40 11.18 0.53 -28.24
N THR A 41 10.33 1.18 -27.45
CA THR A 41 9.27 0.47 -26.70
C THR A 41 8.22 -0.13 -27.63
N GLU A 42 7.78 0.62 -28.64
CA GLU A 42 6.87 0.09 -29.66
C GLU A 42 7.51 -1.03 -30.49
N HIS A 43 8.79 -0.88 -30.84
CA HIS A 43 9.54 -1.92 -31.53
C HIS A 43 9.67 -3.19 -30.69
N LEU A 44 9.90 -3.07 -29.37
CA LEU A 44 9.92 -4.21 -28.46
C LEU A 44 8.57 -4.93 -28.45
N ALA A 45 7.46 -4.20 -28.41
CA ALA A 45 6.12 -4.78 -28.51
C ALA A 45 5.96 -5.59 -29.80
N VAL A 46 6.37 -5.05 -30.95
CA VAL A 46 6.32 -5.77 -32.24
C VAL A 46 7.21 -7.00 -32.25
N LEU A 47 8.45 -6.91 -31.77
CA LEU A 47 9.38 -8.05 -31.72
C LEU A 47 8.84 -9.21 -30.88
N THR A 48 8.12 -8.89 -29.80
CA THR A 48 7.57 -9.91 -28.89
C THR A 48 6.34 -10.63 -29.44
N GLU A 49 5.74 -10.12 -30.52
CA GLU A 49 4.60 -10.72 -31.23
C GLU A 49 5.01 -11.54 -32.47
N GLN A 50 6.29 -11.53 -32.86
CA GLN A 50 6.75 -12.24 -34.05
C GLN A 50 6.79 -13.77 -33.86
N ASP A 51 6.34 -14.49 -34.89
CA ASP A 51 6.50 -15.93 -35.07
C ASP A 51 7.50 -16.19 -36.22
N PRO A 52 8.66 -16.85 -36.00
CA PRO A 52 9.14 -17.51 -34.79
C PRO A 52 9.60 -16.55 -33.68
N PRO A 53 9.58 -16.98 -32.40
CA PRO A 53 9.93 -16.12 -31.28
C PRO A 53 11.39 -15.66 -31.34
N VAL A 54 11.58 -14.35 -31.18
CA VAL A 54 12.91 -13.72 -31.15
C VAL A 54 13.75 -14.28 -29.98
N PRO A 55 15.06 -14.53 -30.18
CA PRO A 55 15.93 -14.98 -29.10
C PRO A 55 15.96 -14.01 -27.90
N ALA A 56 15.82 -14.56 -26.69
CA ALA A 56 15.91 -13.83 -25.42
C ALA A 56 17.07 -12.83 -25.29
N PRO A 57 18.34 -13.14 -25.68
CA PRO A 57 19.44 -12.19 -25.51
C PRO A 57 19.26 -10.89 -26.31
N ILE A 58 18.49 -10.92 -27.40
CA ILE A 58 18.22 -9.74 -28.22
C ILE A 58 17.21 -8.85 -27.51
N ILE A 59 16.16 -9.46 -26.94
CA ILE A 59 15.17 -8.74 -26.13
C ILE A 59 15.84 -8.11 -24.91
N ASP A 60 16.68 -8.86 -24.19
CA ASP A 60 17.42 -8.36 -23.02
C ASP A 60 18.36 -7.19 -23.38
N GLY A 61 19.00 -7.26 -24.56
CA GLY A 61 19.83 -6.18 -25.09
C GLY A 61 19.04 -4.89 -25.36
N ILE A 62 17.85 -5.00 -25.97
CA ILE A 62 16.96 -3.85 -26.20
C ILE A 62 16.43 -3.29 -24.88
N VAL A 63 15.98 -4.15 -23.96
CA VAL A 63 15.51 -3.75 -22.63
C VAL A 63 16.58 -2.96 -21.87
N LYS A 64 17.84 -3.41 -21.92
CA LYS A 64 18.96 -2.68 -21.30
C LYS A 64 19.12 -1.28 -21.90
N HIS A 65 19.04 -1.16 -23.22
CA HIS A 65 19.11 0.14 -23.89
C HIS A 65 17.93 1.05 -23.55
N ILE A 66 16.71 0.50 -23.42
CA ILE A 66 15.54 1.27 -22.99
C ILE A 66 15.71 1.75 -21.55
N GLY A 67 16.17 0.90 -20.62
CA GLY A 67 16.41 1.29 -19.24
C GLY A 67 17.41 2.44 -19.09
N GLU A 68 18.49 2.42 -19.89
CA GLU A 68 19.47 3.49 -19.90
C GLU A 68 18.97 4.77 -20.62
N LEU A 69 17.98 4.67 -21.51
CA LEU A 69 17.34 5.82 -22.16
C LEU A 69 16.20 6.42 -21.32
N ALA A 70 15.53 5.60 -20.51
CA ALA A 70 14.44 6.03 -19.65
C ALA A 70 14.88 7.09 -18.62
N SER A 71 16.16 7.07 -18.21
CA SER A 71 16.72 8.10 -17.31
C SER A 71 16.90 9.47 -17.96
N VAL A 72 16.88 9.57 -19.29
CA VAL A 72 17.06 10.84 -20.00
C VAL A 72 15.80 11.71 -19.89
N ASP A 73 14.63 11.11 -20.06
CA ASP A 73 13.32 11.77 -20.02
C ASP A 73 12.26 10.88 -19.37
N ALA A 74 12.30 10.82 -18.04
CA ALA A 74 11.40 9.98 -17.25
C ALA A 74 9.92 10.40 -17.37
N GLU A 75 9.64 11.69 -17.52
CA GLU A 75 8.26 12.21 -17.62
C GLU A 75 7.56 11.73 -18.89
N ARG A 76 8.16 12.02 -20.05
CA ARG A 76 7.60 11.63 -21.36
C ARG A 76 7.54 10.12 -21.53
N PHE A 77 8.55 9.40 -21.05
CA PHE A 77 8.53 7.95 -21.02
C PHE A 77 7.39 7.41 -20.13
N GLY A 78 7.24 7.96 -18.92
CA GLY A 78 6.17 7.59 -18.00
C GLY A 78 4.76 7.83 -18.56
N GLU A 79 4.55 8.93 -19.29
CA GLU A 79 3.31 9.22 -19.99
C GLU A 79 2.98 8.17 -21.05
N HIS A 80 3.96 7.78 -21.87
CA HIS A 80 3.79 6.74 -22.88
C HIS A 80 3.51 5.38 -22.24
N CYS A 81 4.22 5.01 -21.17
CA CYS A 81 3.93 3.77 -20.43
C CYS A 81 2.50 3.77 -19.86
N ARG A 82 2.04 4.93 -19.35
CA ARG A 82 0.67 5.08 -18.86
C ARG A 82 -0.36 4.94 -19.98
N GLN A 83 -0.10 5.53 -21.15
CA GLN A 83 -0.97 5.38 -22.33
C GLN A 83 -1.07 3.90 -22.75
N ALA A 84 0.06 3.18 -22.81
CA ALA A 84 0.06 1.75 -23.12
C ALA A 84 -0.79 0.93 -22.13
N ILE A 85 -0.73 1.23 -20.83
CA ILE A 85 -1.57 0.58 -19.82
C ILE A 85 -3.05 0.93 -20.02
N ILE A 86 -3.38 2.19 -20.32
CA ILE A 86 -4.76 2.63 -20.57
C ILE A 86 -5.33 1.92 -21.80
N ASP A 87 -4.54 1.76 -22.87
CA ASP A 87 -5.00 1.09 -24.08
C ASP A 87 -5.14 -0.43 -23.89
N CYS A 88 -4.25 -1.04 -23.11
CA CYS A 88 -4.42 -2.42 -22.64
C CYS A 88 -5.71 -2.56 -21.80
N HIS A 89 -5.99 -1.62 -20.89
CA HIS A 89 -7.20 -1.62 -20.07
C HIS A 89 -8.47 -1.56 -20.91
N LYS A 90 -8.53 -0.65 -21.91
CA LYS A 90 -9.67 -0.55 -22.83
C LYS A 90 -9.92 -1.87 -23.56
N ARG A 91 -8.86 -2.55 -24.03
CA ARG A 91 -8.97 -3.86 -24.68
C ARG A 91 -9.46 -4.94 -23.72
N VAL A 92 -8.96 -4.98 -22.49
CA VAL A 92 -9.44 -5.91 -21.45
C VAL A 92 -10.92 -5.66 -21.14
N GLN A 93 -11.36 -4.40 -21.02
CA GLN A 93 -12.76 -4.07 -20.82
C GLN A 93 -13.66 -4.48 -22.00
N GLN A 94 -13.16 -4.37 -23.23
CA GLN A 94 -13.89 -4.83 -24.42
C GLN A 94 -14.00 -6.36 -24.44
N ALA A 95 -12.90 -7.06 -24.16
CA ALA A 95 -12.87 -8.52 -24.02
C ALA A 95 -13.80 -9.05 -22.92
N LEU A 96 -14.01 -8.30 -21.84
CA LEU A 96 -14.97 -8.68 -20.80
C LEU A 96 -16.44 -8.55 -21.26
N LYS A 97 -16.71 -7.69 -22.25
CA LYS A 97 -18.05 -7.54 -22.85
C LYS A 97 -18.29 -8.57 -23.96
N THR A 98 -17.28 -8.81 -24.79
CA THR A 98 -17.32 -9.76 -25.90
C THR A 98 -16.79 -11.10 -25.41
N GLU A 99 -17.68 -11.99 -24.99
CA GLU A 99 -17.29 -13.32 -24.51
C GLU A 99 -16.43 -14.06 -25.56
N GLY A 100 -15.15 -14.33 -25.24
CA GLY A 100 -14.28 -15.21 -26.03
C GLY A 100 -12.98 -14.60 -26.55
N GLU A 101 -12.79 -13.28 -26.48
CA GLU A 101 -11.53 -12.65 -26.89
C GLU A 101 -10.60 -12.43 -25.70
N SER A 102 -9.36 -12.89 -25.81
CA SER A 102 -8.31 -12.64 -24.82
C SER A 102 -7.81 -11.19 -24.95
N GLY A 103 -8.16 -10.33 -23.98
CA GLY A 103 -7.86 -8.89 -24.05
C GLY A 103 -6.38 -8.49 -23.97
N ILE A 104 -5.52 -9.36 -23.41
CA ILE A 104 -4.08 -9.11 -23.24
C ILE A 104 -3.28 -9.79 -24.35
N ARG A 105 -2.30 -9.06 -24.91
CA ARG A 105 -1.37 -9.55 -25.93
C ARG A 105 -0.03 -9.96 -25.32
N ALA A 106 0.75 -10.76 -26.05
CA ALA A 106 2.10 -11.13 -25.63
C ALA A 106 2.99 -9.88 -25.47
N SER A 107 2.82 -8.89 -26.36
CA SER A 107 3.45 -7.57 -26.26
C SER A 107 3.18 -6.86 -24.94
N ASP A 108 1.92 -6.84 -24.50
CA ASP A 108 1.54 -6.21 -23.24
C ASP A 108 2.26 -6.86 -22.05
N VAL A 109 2.36 -8.18 -22.03
CA VAL A 109 3.06 -8.92 -20.96
C VAL A 109 4.56 -8.56 -20.95
N ALA A 110 5.17 -8.44 -22.13
CA ALA A 110 6.58 -8.03 -22.24
C ALA A 110 6.80 -6.58 -21.78
N LEU A 111 5.89 -5.67 -22.15
CA LEU A 111 5.91 -4.28 -21.70
C LEU A 111 5.71 -4.17 -20.18
N MET A 112 4.77 -4.91 -19.60
CA MET A 112 4.56 -4.93 -18.15
C MET A 112 5.81 -5.41 -17.40
N ARG A 113 6.50 -6.43 -17.94
CA ARG A 113 7.77 -6.89 -17.38
C ARG A 113 8.87 -5.83 -17.51
N LEU A 114 8.96 -5.13 -18.63
CA LEU A 114 9.88 -4.00 -18.81
C LEU A 114 9.58 -2.88 -17.80
N PHE A 115 8.31 -2.53 -17.60
CA PHE A 115 7.93 -1.50 -16.65
C PHE A 115 8.30 -1.89 -15.22
N ALA A 116 8.11 -3.16 -14.84
CA ALA A 116 8.50 -3.68 -13.53
C ALA A 116 10.02 -3.67 -13.28
N SER A 117 10.84 -3.74 -14.34
CA SER A 117 12.31 -3.66 -14.23
C SER A 117 12.85 -2.24 -14.26
N VAL A 118 12.18 -1.31 -14.97
CA VAL A 118 12.61 0.09 -15.10
C VAL A 118 12.16 0.93 -13.91
N PHE A 119 10.94 0.73 -13.40
CA PHE A 119 10.37 1.54 -12.33
C PHE A 119 10.45 0.86 -10.96
N SER A 120 10.51 1.67 -9.91
CA SER A 120 10.46 1.20 -8.52
C SER A 120 9.09 0.59 -8.18
N SER A 121 9.11 -0.66 -7.71
CA SER A 121 7.92 -1.41 -7.28
C SER A 121 7.70 -1.42 -5.76
N SER A 122 8.62 -0.83 -4.99
CA SER A 122 8.53 -0.80 -3.52
C SER A 122 7.61 0.32 -2.99
N ASP A 123 7.39 1.36 -3.79
CA ASP A 123 6.71 2.58 -3.36
C ASP A 123 5.23 2.37 -3.07
N ARG A 124 4.69 3.13 -2.11
CA ARG A 124 3.26 3.05 -1.74
C ARG A 124 2.37 3.27 -2.95
N PHE A 125 2.69 4.28 -3.74
CA PHE A 125 1.98 4.68 -4.94
C PHE A 125 2.97 5.11 -6.02
N HIS A 126 2.79 4.59 -7.24
CA HIS A 126 3.59 4.94 -8.40
C HIS A 126 2.68 5.10 -9.62
N THR A 127 2.91 6.13 -10.43
CA THR A 127 2.01 6.53 -11.53
C THR A 127 1.85 5.50 -12.64
N VAL A 128 2.87 4.67 -12.90
CA VAL A 128 2.86 3.57 -13.90
C VAL A 128 2.63 2.18 -13.25
N ILE A 129 3.42 1.80 -12.24
CA ILE A 129 3.33 0.47 -11.61
C ILE A 129 1.98 0.23 -10.92
N THR A 130 1.44 1.20 -10.17
CA THR A 130 0.17 1.00 -9.45
C THR A 130 -1.01 0.71 -10.41
N PRO A 131 -1.26 1.49 -11.48
CA PRO A 131 -2.32 1.15 -12.42
C PRO A 131 -2.05 -0.14 -13.20
N MET A 132 -0.78 -0.47 -13.50
CA MET A 132 -0.44 -1.76 -14.08
C MET A 132 -0.84 -2.93 -13.17
N LEU A 133 -0.49 -2.87 -11.88
CA LEU A 133 -0.85 -3.91 -10.91
C LEU A 133 -2.36 -4.05 -10.77
N ILE A 134 -3.10 -2.94 -10.75
CA ILE A 134 -4.56 -2.96 -10.71
C ILE A 134 -5.14 -3.63 -11.96
N LEU A 135 -4.61 -3.32 -13.15
CA LEU A 135 -5.01 -3.97 -14.39
C LEU A 135 -4.74 -5.47 -14.37
N ILE A 136 -3.58 -5.89 -13.87
CA ILE A 136 -3.25 -7.32 -13.72
C ILE A 136 -4.23 -7.99 -12.76
N CYS A 137 -4.53 -7.38 -11.62
CA CYS A 137 -5.49 -7.92 -10.65
C CYS A 137 -6.91 -8.01 -11.23
N GLN A 138 -7.32 -7.01 -12.01
CA GLN A 138 -8.59 -7.02 -12.73
C GLN A 138 -8.65 -8.20 -13.72
N TYR A 139 -7.59 -8.40 -14.52
CA TYR A 139 -7.54 -9.52 -15.46
C TYR A 139 -7.58 -10.88 -14.74
N LEU A 140 -6.79 -11.06 -13.68
CA LEU A 140 -6.73 -12.32 -12.92
C LEU A 140 -8.05 -12.69 -12.23
N SER A 141 -8.85 -11.68 -11.82
CA SER A 141 -10.12 -11.91 -11.12
C SER A 141 -11.33 -12.02 -12.05
N GLN A 142 -11.38 -11.22 -13.12
CA GLN A 142 -12.58 -11.09 -13.96
C GLN A 142 -12.54 -11.95 -15.22
N HIS A 143 -11.35 -12.26 -15.76
CA HIS A 143 -11.23 -12.99 -17.02
C HIS A 143 -11.62 -14.47 -16.86
N THR A 144 -12.27 -15.05 -17.87
CA THR A 144 -12.56 -16.48 -17.95
C THR A 144 -11.44 -17.18 -18.72
N PHE A 145 -10.65 -17.99 -18.02
CA PHE A 145 -9.50 -18.68 -18.61
C PHE A 145 -9.94 -19.89 -19.43
N THR A 146 -10.23 -19.68 -20.71
CA THR A 146 -10.73 -20.70 -21.65
C THR A 146 -9.66 -21.23 -22.58
N THR A 147 -8.51 -20.57 -22.73
CA THR A 147 -7.44 -21.03 -23.62
C THR A 147 -6.14 -21.30 -22.85
N LEU A 148 -5.28 -22.14 -23.44
CA LEU A 148 -3.91 -22.33 -22.94
C LEU A 148 -3.16 -21.00 -22.85
N ARG A 149 -3.37 -20.12 -23.84
CA ARG A 149 -2.78 -18.79 -23.91
C ARG A 149 -3.17 -17.93 -22.71
N ASP A 150 -4.44 -17.95 -22.31
CA ASP A 150 -4.90 -17.15 -21.16
C ASP A 150 -4.28 -17.66 -19.87
N ILE A 151 -4.21 -18.98 -19.70
CA ILE A 151 -3.62 -19.60 -18.50
C ILE A 151 -2.12 -19.31 -18.45
N SER A 152 -1.42 -19.43 -19.57
CA SER A 152 0.01 -19.13 -19.64
C SER A 152 0.29 -17.65 -19.40
N CYS A 153 -0.55 -16.76 -19.95
CA CYS A 153 -0.53 -15.32 -19.69
C CYS A 153 -0.73 -15.03 -18.19
N GLY A 154 -1.78 -15.58 -17.59
CA GLY A 154 -2.07 -15.44 -16.16
C GLY A 154 -0.90 -15.87 -15.27
N LEU A 155 -0.22 -16.98 -15.59
CA LEU A 155 0.95 -17.44 -14.83
C LEU A 155 2.15 -16.49 -14.94
N VAL A 156 2.42 -15.96 -16.13
CA VAL A 156 3.49 -14.97 -16.31
C VAL A 156 3.15 -13.68 -15.57
N LEU A 157 1.91 -13.22 -15.64
CA LEU A 157 1.43 -12.04 -14.90
C LEU A 157 1.54 -12.24 -13.39
N VAL A 158 1.19 -13.40 -12.85
CA VAL A 158 1.40 -13.74 -11.44
C VAL A 158 2.88 -13.74 -11.08
N GLY A 159 3.76 -14.16 -11.99
CA GLY A 159 5.21 -14.01 -11.83
C GLY A 159 5.66 -12.55 -11.74
N ILE A 160 5.13 -11.66 -12.59
CA ILE A 160 5.41 -10.21 -12.54
C ILE A 160 4.88 -9.59 -11.23
N VAL A 161 3.70 -10.00 -10.78
CA VAL A 161 3.15 -9.60 -9.48
C VAL A 161 4.07 -10.05 -8.34
N HIS A 162 4.60 -11.28 -8.38
CA HIS A 162 5.56 -11.74 -7.37
C HIS A 162 6.85 -10.91 -7.39
N GLU A 163 7.38 -10.59 -8.57
CA GLU A 163 8.60 -9.78 -8.73
C GLU A 163 8.43 -8.38 -8.14
N THR A 164 7.31 -7.72 -8.43
CA THR A 164 7.00 -6.38 -7.88
C THR A 164 6.71 -6.40 -6.37
N GLN A 165 6.13 -7.49 -5.87
CA GLN A 165 5.80 -7.67 -4.44
C GLN A 165 6.96 -8.23 -3.61
N ARG A 166 8.10 -8.60 -4.23
CA ARG A 166 9.21 -9.28 -3.55
C ARG A 166 9.76 -8.52 -2.35
N LEU A 167 9.88 -7.19 -2.46
CA LEU A 167 10.37 -6.31 -1.40
C LEU A 167 9.23 -5.74 -0.55
N SER A 168 8.13 -5.32 -1.18
CA SER A 168 7.02 -4.63 -0.51
C SER A 168 6.10 -5.58 0.27
N ARG A 169 6.09 -6.88 -0.05
CA ARG A 169 5.37 -7.96 0.64
C ARG A 169 3.88 -7.66 0.89
N ARG A 170 3.23 -6.93 -0.01
CA ARG A 170 1.78 -6.67 0.10
C ARG A 170 1.01 -7.87 -0.40
N LEU A 171 -0.11 -8.16 0.25
CA LEU A 171 -0.96 -9.26 -0.13
C LEU A 171 -1.71 -8.94 -1.44
N VAL A 172 -1.59 -9.81 -2.44
CA VAL A 172 -2.39 -9.80 -3.66
C VAL A 172 -3.27 -11.05 -3.70
N PRO A 173 -4.54 -10.96 -3.25
CA PRO A 173 -5.43 -12.11 -3.14
C PRO A 173 -5.82 -12.70 -4.50
N GLU A 174 -5.92 -11.89 -5.56
CA GLU A 174 -6.30 -12.34 -6.90
C GLU A 174 -5.25 -13.30 -7.48
N ALA A 175 -3.98 -13.03 -7.23
CA ALA A 175 -2.89 -13.91 -7.64
C ALA A 175 -2.93 -15.27 -6.92
N LEU A 176 -3.24 -15.26 -5.61
CA LEU A 176 -3.41 -16.49 -4.83
C LEU A 176 -4.63 -17.29 -5.32
N ASN A 177 -5.76 -16.61 -5.53
CA ASN A 177 -6.99 -17.23 -6.03
C ASN A 177 -6.78 -17.88 -7.41
N PHE A 178 -6.06 -17.21 -8.31
CA PHE A 178 -5.69 -17.77 -9.61
C PHE A 178 -4.78 -19.00 -9.48
N LEU A 179 -3.76 -18.96 -8.61
CA LEU A 179 -2.90 -20.11 -8.36
C LEU A 179 -3.68 -21.30 -7.77
N PHE A 180 -4.59 -21.05 -6.84
CA PHE A 180 -5.42 -22.11 -6.24
C PHE A 180 -6.41 -22.67 -7.27
N ALA A 181 -7.03 -21.81 -8.08
CA ALA A 181 -7.90 -22.21 -9.17
C ALA A 181 -7.18 -23.10 -10.20
N THR A 182 -5.99 -22.68 -10.64
CA THR A 182 -5.18 -23.44 -11.62
C THR A 182 -4.68 -24.76 -11.06
N LEU A 183 -4.26 -24.81 -9.78
CA LEU A 183 -3.89 -26.08 -9.14
C LEU A 183 -5.09 -27.01 -8.96
N ALA A 184 -6.24 -26.49 -8.51
CA ALA A 184 -7.48 -27.27 -8.39
C ALA A 184 -7.90 -27.85 -9.74
N ALA A 185 -7.83 -27.06 -10.81
CA ALA A 185 -8.19 -27.48 -12.16
C ALA A 185 -7.44 -28.72 -12.66
N THR A 186 -6.20 -28.94 -12.20
CA THR A 186 -5.42 -30.11 -12.62
C THR A 186 -5.96 -31.44 -12.06
N VAL A 187 -6.68 -31.41 -10.93
CA VAL A 187 -7.08 -32.61 -10.18
C VAL A 187 -8.58 -32.71 -9.95
N CYS A 188 -9.28 -31.60 -9.71
CA CYS A 188 -10.70 -31.53 -9.39
C CYS A 188 -11.55 -31.70 -10.65
N HIS A 189 -12.62 -32.49 -10.56
CA HIS A 189 -13.60 -32.55 -11.65
C HIS A 189 -14.46 -31.28 -11.58
N ALA A 190 -14.75 -30.67 -12.73
CA ALA A 190 -15.51 -29.41 -12.79
C ALA A 190 -16.95 -29.56 -12.23
N ALA A 191 -17.48 -30.79 -12.18
CA ALA A 191 -18.85 -31.08 -11.80
C ALA A 191 -19.06 -31.18 -10.28
N ASP A 192 -18.04 -31.51 -9.49
CA ASP A 192 -18.19 -31.80 -8.06
C ASP A 192 -17.94 -30.54 -7.22
N PRO A 193 -18.95 -29.93 -6.58
CA PRO A 193 -18.76 -28.69 -5.83
C PRO A 193 -17.80 -28.86 -4.64
N ALA A 194 -17.84 -30.02 -3.99
CA ALA A 194 -17.01 -30.36 -2.82
C ALA A 194 -15.49 -30.44 -3.13
N ASP A 195 -15.15 -30.68 -4.40
CA ASP A 195 -13.76 -30.66 -4.86
C ASP A 195 -13.19 -29.24 -4.91
N TRP A 196 -14.06 -28.25 -5.07
CA TRP A 196 -13.74 -26.82 -5.14
C TRP A 196 -14.01 -26.09 -3.82
N ASP A 197 -14.18 -26.82 -2.72
CA ASP A 197 -14.32 -26.27 -1.36
C ASP A 197 -13.03 -25.55 -0.94
N GLY A 198 -12.97 -24.26 -1.29
CA GLY A 198 -11.90 -23.34 -0.97
C GLY A 198 -12.40 -21.90 -0.99
N GLN A 199 -11.60 -20.98 -0.47
CA GLN A 199 -11.95 -19.55 -0.36
C GLN A 199 -11.97 -18.79 -1.70
N TYR A 200 -11.78 -19.47 -2.84
CA TYR A 200 -11.73 -18.86 -4.16
C TYR A 200 -13.09 -19.03 -4.89
N PRO A 201 -13.87 -17.94 -5.04
CA PRO A 201 -15.21 -18.01 -5.61
C PRO A 201 -15.14 -18.17 -7.14
N LEU A 202 -15.12 -19.41 -7.63
CA LEU A 202 -15.27 -19.68 -9.06
C LEU A 202 -16.72 -20.00 -9.39
N SER A 203 -17.26 -19.25 -10.35
CA SER A 203 -18.54 -19.57 -10.98
C SER A 203 -18.45 -20.92 -11.69
N ARG A 204 -19.60 -21.60 -11.87
CA ARG A 204 -19.65 -22.89 -12.60
C ARG A 204 -19.02 -22.79 -14.00
N ARG A 205 -19.27 -21.69 -14.71
CA ARG A 205 -18.69 -21.42 -16.03
C ARG A 205 -17.17 -21.33 -16.00
N GLN A 206 -16.61 -20.65 -15.00
CA GLN A 206 -15.15 -20.58 -14.82
C GLN A 206 -14.58 -21.98 -14.53
N ARG A 207 -15.22 -22.79 -13.69
CA ARG A 207 -14.78 -24.17 -13.41
C ARG A 207 -14.77 -25.04 -14.66
N GLU A 208 -15.77 -24.90 -15.52
CA GLU A 208 -15.87 -25.62 -16.79
C GLU A 208 -14.76 -25.20 -17.77
N ALA A 209 -14.39 -23.91 -17.81
CA ALA A 209 -13.28 -23.41 -18.63
C ALA A 209 -11.93 -24.01 -18.21
N TYR A 210 -11.72 -24.16 -16.89
CA TYR A 210 -10.53 -24.79 -16.32
C TYR A 210 -10.39 -26.29 -16.61
N ARG A 211 -11.42 -26.95 -17.16
CA ARG A 211 -11.39 -28.38 -17.52
C ARG A 211 -10.23 -28.74 -18.46
N LEU A 212 -9.76 -27.79 -19.27
CA LEU A 212 -8.62 -27.98 -20.18
C LEU A 212 -7.33 -28.40 -19.47
N LEU A 213 -7.17 -28.02 -18.19
CA LEU A 213 -6.01 -28.36 -17.38
C LEU A 213 -6.12 -29.73 -16.71
N GLN A 214 -7.28 -30.39 -16.80
CA GLN A 214 -7.49 -31.68 -16.18
C GLN A 214 -6.53 -32.70 -16.81
N ILE A 215 -5.68 -33.30 -15.96
CA ILE A 215 -4.74 -34.35 -16.38
C ILE A 215 -5.53 -35.66 -16.42
N GLY A 216 -5.80 -36.13 -17.64
CA GLY A 216 -6.55 -37.37 -17.89
C GLY A 216 -5.77 -38.63 -17.54
N VAL A 217 -6.48 -39.72 -17.28
CA VAL A 217 -5.91 -41.03 -16.88
C VAL A 217 -5.01 -41.66 -17.95
N ALA A 218 -5.19 -41.31 -19.23
CA ALA A 218 -4.50 -41.90 -20.38
C ALA A 218 -3.38 -41.01 -20.99
N GLU A 219 -3.14 -39.83 -20.42
CA GLU A 219 -2.19 -38.85 -20.98
C GLU A 219 -0.77 -39.12 -20.49
N LYS A 220 0.07 -39.69 -21.37
CA LYS A 220 1.48 -39.98 -21.08
C LYS A 220 2.36 -38.77 -21.37
N CYS A 221 3.19 -38.39 -20.40
CA CYS A 221 4.26 -37.43 -20.62
C CYS A 221 5.37 -38.11 -21.46
N LYS A 222 5.73 -37.55 -22.61
CA LYS A 222 6.78 -38.12 -23.48
C LYS A 222 8.18 -37.78 -22.95
N SER A 223 8.29 -36.68 -22.20
CA SER A 223 9.55 -36.16 -21.65
C SER A 223 9.74 -36.59 -20.19
N LYS A 224 10.99 -36.93 -19.83
CA LYS A 224 11.40 -37.19 -18.43
C LYS A 224 11.37 -35.93 -17.54
N LYS A 225 11.43 -34.73 -18.16
CA LYS A 225 11.38 -33.44 -17.48
C LYS A 225 10.18 -32.63 -17.96
N ALA A 226 9.51 -31.93 -17.04
CA ALA A 226 8.44 -31.01 -17.40
C ALA A 226 9.01 -29.83 -18.20
N LEU A 227 8.32 -29.42 -19.27
CA LEU A 227 8.81 -28.30 -20.08
C LEU A 227 8.78 -27.01 -19.25
N PRO A 228 9.85 -26.18 -19.32
CA PRO A 228 9.77 -24.83 -18.80
C PRO A 228 8.74 -24.03 -19.61
N MET A 229 8.12 -23.03 -18.98
CA MET A 229 7.21 -22.13 -19.69
C MET A 229 7.93 -21.48 -20.87
N ARG A 230 7.32 -21.58 -22.06
CA ARG A 230 7.86 -21.01 -23.29
C ARG A 230 7.06 -19.78 -23.68
N TRP A 231 7.74 -18.74 -24.15
CA TRP A 231 7.10 -17.54 -24.69
C TRP A 231 6.15 -17.86 -25.85
N ALA A 232 6.47 -18.89 -26.64
CA ALA A 232 5.61 -19.40 -27.71
C ALA A 232 4.19 -19.77 -27.26
N TRP A 233 3.97 -20.10 -25.99
CA TRP A 233 2.63 -20.40 -25.46
C TRP A 233 1.74 -19.17 -25.29
N LEU A 234 2.31 -17.96 -25.41
CA LEU A 234 1.58 -16.68 -25.41
C LEU A 234 1.20 -16.24 -26.84
N LEU A 235 1.89 -16.77 -27.84
CA LEU A 235 1.73 -16.43 -29.26
C LEU A 235 0.65 -17.28 -29.95
N SER A 236 0.30 -18.44 -29.39
CA SER A 236 -0.76 -19.31 -29.94
C SER A 236 -2.11 -18.60 -29.89
N SER A 237 -2.50 -17.95 -30.98
CA SER A 237 -3.83 -17.36 -31.12
C SER A 237 -4.88 -18.47 -31.32
N PRO A 238 -6.11 -18.31 -30.78
CA PRO A 238 -7.26 -18.87 -31.46
C PRO A 238 -7.42 -18.04 -32.74
N THR A 239 -7.06 -18.59 -33.89
CA THR A 239 -7.18 -17.89 -35.18
C THR A 239 -8.62 -17.38 -35.35
N THR A 240 -8.76 -16.06 -35.49
CA THR A 240 -9.95 -15.42 -36.05
C THR A 240 -10.27 -16.04 -37.39
N ALA A 241 -11.54 -16.29 -37.64
CA ALA A 241 -12.05 -16.94 -38.83
C ALA A 241 -11.57 -16.25 -40.12
N ASP A 242 -10.87 -16.99 -40.97
CA ASP A 242 -10.75 -16.66 -42.38
C ASP A 242 -12.13 -16.84 -43.05
N GLU A 243 -12.50 -15.92 -43.95
CA GLU A 243 -13.79 -15.83 -44.65
C GLU A 243 -14.09 -16.97 -45.64
N SER A 244 -13.28 -18.03 -45.66
CA SER A 244 -13.59 -19.27 -46.36
C SER A 244 -14.04 -20.32 -45.34
N GLY A 245 -15.33 -20.68 -45.36
CA GLY A 245 -16.01 -21.63 -44.47
C GLY A 245 -15.51 -23.09 -44.52
N ALA A 246 -14.21 -23.29 -44.38
CA ALA A 246 -13.56 -24.55 -44.12
C ALA A 246 -12.76 -24.37 -42.82
N ARG A 247 -13.32 -24.83 -41.69
CA ARG A 247 -12.57 -24.95 -40.43
C ARG A 247 -11.35 -25.84 -40.70
N PRO A 248 -10.10 -25.33 -40.72
CA PRO A 248 -8.98 -26.24 -40.71
C PRO A 248 -8.90 -26.79 -39.28
N ALA A 249 -9.19 -28.07 -39.11
CA ALA A 249 -9.06 -28.82 -37.86
C ALA A 249 -7.60 -28.94 -37.35
N ALA A 250 -6.68 -28.12 -37.88
CA ALA A 250 -5.25 -28.16 -37.69
C ALA A 250 -4.75 -26.82 -37.13
N SER A 251 -5.08 -26.56 -35.87
CA SER A 251 -4.26 -25.80 -34.89
C SER A 251 -5.04 -25.38 -33.63
N LEU A 252 -5.99 -26.21 -33.15
CA LEU A 252 -6.00 -26.37 -31.69
C LEU A 252 -4.62 -26.96 -31.36
N VAL A 253 -3.73 -26.17 -30.75
CA VAL A 253 -2.63 -26.77 -29.99
C VAL A 253 -3.31 -27.65 -28.96
N MET A 254 -3.46 -28.94 -29.27
CA MET A 254 -3.98 -29.90 -28.32
C MET A 254 -3.10 -29.74 -27.09
N VAL A 255 -3.72 -29.43 -25.96
CA VAL A 255 -3.00 -29.25 -24.70
C VAL A 255 -2.35 -30.59 -24.38
N THR A 256 -1.07 -30.72 -24.75
CA THR A 256 -0.34 -31.97 -24.55
C THR A 256 -0.11 -32.17 -23.07
N ALA A 257 -0.02 -33.44 -22.66
CA ALA A 257 0.30 -33.81 -21.28
C ALA A 257 1.53 -33.05 -20.77
N ASP A 258 2.56 -32.95 -21.61
CA ASP A 258 3.82 -32.26 -21.32
C ASP A 258 3.62 -30.77 -20.97
N VAL A 259 2.69 -30.07 -21.63
CA VAL A 259 2.36 -28.67 -21.35
C VAL A 259 1.57 -28.54 -20.04
N LYS A 260 0.63 -29.45 -19.77
CA LYS A 260 -0.11 -29.48 -18.49
C LYS A 260 0.82 -29.66 -17.30
N TYR A 261 1.79 -30.58 -17.41
CA TYR A 261 2.82 -30.76 -16.38
C TYR A 261 3.76 -29.55 -16.25
N GLY A 262 4.06 -28.86 -17.36
CA GLY A 262 4.81 -27.61 -17.35
C GLY A 262 4.08 -26.48 -16.60
N ILE A 263 2.76 -26.35 -16.83
CA ILE A 263 1.89 -25.42 -16.11
C ILE A 263 1.84 -25.76 -14.62
N LEU A 264 1.61 -27.03 -14.27
CA LEU A 264 1.59 -27.49 -12.88
C LEU A 264 2.91 -27.19 -12.17
N ARG A 265 4.05 -27.45 -12.82
CA ARG A 265 5.37 -27.09 -12.29
C ARG A 265 5.47 -25.59 -12.01
N ALA A 266 5.06 -24.74 -12.95
CA ALA A 266 5.12 -23.29 -12.80
C ALA A 266 4.23 -22.81 -11.64
N CYS A 267 3.00 -23.32 -11.54
CA CYS A 267 2.09 -23.02 -10.42
C CYS A 267 2.72 -23.36 -9.07
N LEU A 268 3.37 -24.53 -8.95
CA LEU A 268 4.02 -24.97 -7.71
C LEU A 268 5.27 -24.16 -7.36
N GLN A 269 6.05 -23.77 -8.36
CA GLN A 269 7.19 -22.88 -8.14
C GLN A 269 6.75 -21.48 -7.69
N LEU A 270 5.69 -20.95 -8.30
CA LEU A 270 5.11 -19.67 -7.92
C LEU A 270 4.47 -19.75 -6.53
N SER A 271 3.73 -20.80 -6.20
CA SER A 271 3.13 -20.96 -4.87
C SER A 271 4.19 -21.00 -3.78
N ARG A 272 5.31 -21.72 -3.99
CA ARG A 272 6.46 -21.70 -3.08
C ARG A 272 7.01 -20.30 -2.85
N ARG A 273 7.19 -19.54 -3.93
CA ARG A 273 7.66 -18.16 -3.87
C ARG A 273 6.70 -17.22 -3.11
N PHE A 274 5.39 -17.44 -3.22
CA PHE A 274 4.41 -16.69 -2.44
C PHE A 274 4.39 -17.08 -0.97
N ILE A 275 4.61 -18.35 -0.64
CA ILE A 275 4.78 -18.81 0.75
C ILE A 275 5.94 -18.05 1.40
N ASP A 276 7.10 -17.99 0.72
CA ASP A 276 8.28 -17.28 1.22
C ASP A 276 8.03 -15.77 1.41
N SER A 277 7.31 -15.14 0.48
CA SER A 277 7.01 -13.70 0.55
C SER A 277 6.03 -13.35 1.67
N TYR A 278 5.07 -14.23 1.97
CA TYR A 278 3.93 -13.94 2.83
C TYR A 278 4.00 -14.58 4.22
N PHE A 279 5.04 -15.35 4.54
CA PHE A 279 5.23 -15.99 5.84
C PHE A 279 5.05 -15.03 7.04
N GLN A 280 5.46 -13.77 6.89
CA GLN A 280 5.37 -12.77 7.97
C GLN A 280 3.97 -12.13 8.13
N LEU A 281 3.01 -12.43 7.26
CA LEU A 281 1.68 -11.85 7.35
C LEU A 281 0.89 -12.47 8.52
N PRO A 282 0.16 -11.67 9.32
CA PRO A 282 -0.63 -12.21 10.43
C PRO A 282 -1.77 -13.13 9.98
N ALA A 283 -2.26 -12.95 8.74
CA ALA A 283 -3.30 -13.77 8.11
C ALA A 283 -2.73 -14.93 7.26
N PHE A 284 -1.46 -15.29 7.44
CA PHE A 284 -0.81 -16.35 6.65
C PHE A 284 -1.56 -17.69 6.73
N ILE A 285 -2.03 -18.05 7.93
CA ILE A 285 -2.71 -19.33 8.16
C ILE A 285 -4.00 -19.38 7.34
N GLU A 286 -4.83 -18.34 7.41
CA GLU A 286 -6.10 -18.25 6.68
C GLU A 286 -5.89 -18.30 5.16
N CYS A 287 -4.83 -17.66 4.66
CA CYS A 287 -4.53 -17.61 3.23
C CYS A 287 -4.00 -18.95 2.67
N PHE A 288 -3.21 -19.70 3.45
CA PHE A 288 -2.49 -20.88 2.96
C PHE A 288 -3.05 -22.23 3.45
N GLU A 289 -3.94 -22.26 4.44
CA GLU A 289 -4.67 -23.47 4.81
C GLU A 289 -5.50 -24.06 3.64
N PRO A 290 -6.17 -23.26 2.78
CA PRO A 290 -6.82 -23.79 1.58
C PRO A 290 -5.82 -24.48 0.64
N LEU A 291 -4.61 -23.93 0.49
CA LEU A 291 -3.55 -24.54 -0.31
C LEU A 291 -3.08 -25.86 0.28
N GLN A 292 -2.96 -25.97 1.62
CA GLN A 292 -2.61 -27.21 2.31
C GLN A 292 -3.58 -28.34 1.96
N LYS A 293 -4.89 -28.06 2.09
CA LYS A 293 -5.96 -29.02 1.78
C LYS A 293 -5.93 -29.42 0.30
N LEU A 294 -5.68 -28.45 -0.58
CA LEU A 294 -5.59 -28.67 -2.01
C LEU A 294 -4.38 -29.54 -2.37
N LEU A 295 -3.19 -29.26 -1.83
CA LEU A 295 -1.99 -30.08 -2.04
C LEU A 295 -2.16 -31.51 -1.49
N ALA A 296 -2.85 -31.67 -0.36
CA ALA A 296 -3.21 -32.99 0.15
C ALA A 296 -4.11 -33.76 -0.84
N LYS A 297 -5.20 -33.14 -1.31
CA LYS A 297 -6.09 -33.72 -2.35
C LYS A 297 -5.33 -34.09 -3.63
N ILE A 298 -4.43 -33.22 -4.09
CA ILE A 298 -3.57 -33.46 -5.25
C ILE A 298 -2.69 -34.70 -5.00
N SER A 299 -2.03 -34.75 -3.85
CA SER A 299 -1.13 -35.85 -3.49
C SER A 299 -1.83 -37.18 -3.21
N GLU A 300 -3.14 -37.20 -2.92
CA GLU A 300 -3.94 -38.42 -2.72
C GLU A 300 -4.55 -38.97 -4.01
N ARG A 301 -4.80 -38.10 -4.99
CA ARG A 301 -5.39 -38.45 -6.30
C ARG A 301 -4.36 -38.75 -7.37
N LEU A 302 -3.18 -38.13 -7.32
CA LEU A 302 -2.05 -38.46 -8.18
C LEU A 302 -1.40 -39.87 -7.94
N PRO A 303 -1.34 -40.45 -6.72
CA PRO A 303 -0.40 -41.50 -6.39
C PRO A 303 -0.79 -42.90 -6.80
N LYS A 304 -2.08 -43.18 -7.07
CA LYS A 304 -2.54 -44.57 -7.28
C LYS A 304 -2.56 -45.03 -8.74
N PHE A 305 -2.72 -44.13 -9.71
CA PHE A 305 -2.75 -44.49 -11.14
C PHE A 305 -2.12 -43.44 -12.10
N ARG A 306 -1.91 -42.19 -11.66
CA ARG A 306 -1.38 -41.10 -12.53
C ARG A 306 0.14 -40.92 -12.44
N LEU A 307 0.79 -41.38 -11.36
CA LEU A 307 2.24 -41.23 -11.12
C LEU A 307 3.16 -42.03 -12.07
N GLN A 308 2.70 -43.15 -12.65
CA GLN A 308 3.55 -43.92 -13.59
C GLN A 308 3.87 -43.14 -14.88
N HIS A 309 3.19 -42.02 -15.12
CA HIS A 309 3.31 -41.20 -16.33
C HIS A 309 3.63 -39.73 -16.06
N ALA A 310 3.80 -39.34 -14.79
CA ALA A 310 4.18 -37.99 -14.40
C ALA A 310 5.72 -37.86 -14.31
N PRO A 311 6.31 -36.71 -14.68
CA PRO A 311 7.74 -36.49 -14.53
C PRO A 311 8.13 -36.43 -13.04
N ALA A 312 9.17 -37.19 -12.65
CA ALA A 312 9.64 -37.30 -11.26
C ALA A 312 9.89 -35.92 -10.61
N GLU A 313 10.43 -34.97 -11.37
CA GLU A 313 10.68 -33.60 -10.89
C GLU A 313 9.43 -32.89 -10.32
N VAL A 314 8.25 -33.13 -10.90
CA VAL A 314 7.00 -32.50 -10.43
C VAL A 314 6.50 -33.17 -9.17
N VAL A 315 6.69 -34.48 -9.04
CA VAL A 315 6.33 -35.25 -7.85
C VAL A 315 7.18 -34.83 -6.65
N ASP A 316 8.49 -34.68 -6.87
CA ASP A 316 9.42 -34.20 -5.85
C ASP A 316 9.10 -32.75 -5.46
N LEU A 317 8.77 -31.89 -6.44
CA LEU A 317 8.35 -30.52 -6.18
C LEU A 317 7.05 -30.46 -5.37
N LEU A 318 6.07 -31.33 -5.65
CA LEU A 318 4.83 -31.44 -4.88
C LEU A 318 5.10 -31.86 -3.43
N ALA A 319 5.95 -32.88 -3.21
CA ALA A 319 6.28 -33.36 -1.88
C ALA A 319 7.04 -32.30 -1.06
N THR A 320 8.02 -31.64 -1.68
CA THR A 320 8.82 -30.59 -1.03
C THR A 320 8.00 -29.33 -0.75
N THR A 321 7.09 -28.93 -1.63
CA THR A 321 6.21 -27.76 -1.40
C THR A 321 5.20 -28.03 -0.30
N ARG A 322 4.64 -29.25 -0.22
CA ARG A 322 3.72 -29.65 0.83
C ARG A 322 4.38 -29.66 2.21
N THR A 323 5.49 -30.38 2.35
CA THR A 323 6.24 -30.48 3.62
C THR A 323 6.67 -29.09 4.11
N TYR A 324 7.19 -28.26 3.21
CA TYR A 324 7.56 -26.88 3.53
C TYR A 324 6.37 -26.05 4.01
N LEU A 325 5.22 -26.13 3.33
CA LEU A 325 4.01 -25.41 3.75
C LEU A 325 3.52 -25.87 5.13
N ASP A 326 3.55 -27.17 5.41
CA ASP A 326 3.15 -27.74 6.70
C ASP A 326 4.02 -27.18 7.83
N GLU A 327 5.35 -27.17 7.64
CA GLU A 327 6.30 -26.58 8.60
C GLU A 327 6.05 -25.08 8.82
N GLN A 328 5.85 -24.30 7.76
CA GLN A 328 5.59 -22.86 7.86
C GLN A 328 4.25 -22.57 8.56
N LEU A 329 3.22 -23.39 8.33
CA LEU A 329 1.92 -23.25 9.00
C LEU A 329 2.01 -23.59 10.50
N GLU A 330 2.78 -24.61 10.88
CA GLU A 330 3.02 -24.93 12.29
C GLU A 330 3.76 -23.79 13.01
N GLN A 331 4.81 -23.26 12.37
CA GLN A 331 5.53 -22.09 12.89
C GLN A 331 4.60 -20.88 13.05
N ALA A 332 3.80 -20.57 12.03
CA ALA A 332 2.84 -19.47 12.08
C ALA A 332 1.78 -19.66 13.18
N ARG A 333 1.31 -20.90 13.39
CA ARG A 333 0.37 -21.23 14.49
C ARG A 333 0.98 -21.00 15.85
N SER A 334 2.25 -21.39 16.04
CA SER A 334 2.97 -21.19 17.30
C SER A 334 3.24 -19.71 17.61
N ALA A 335 3.48 -18.89 16.58
CA ALA A 335 3.80 -17.46 16.70
C ALA A 335 2.55 -16.56 16.78
N ARG A 336 1.33 -17.10 16.65
CA ARG A 336 0.10 -16.33 16.53
C ARG A 336 -0.28 -15.65 17.85
N VAL A 337 -0.53 -14.34 17.79
CA VAL A 337 -0.94 -13.50 18.93
C VAL A 337 -2.24 -12.75 18.58
N PRO A 338 -3.17 -12.54 19.54
CA PRO A 338 -4.38 -11.75 19.30
C PRO A 338 -4.06 -10.28 18.97
N LEU A 339 -4.87 -9.68 18.10
CA LEU A 339 -4.71 -8.30 17.63
C LEU A 339 -4.98 -7.29 18.77
N LYS A 340 -4.11 -6.29 18.88
CA LYS A 340 -4.23 -5.17 19.84
C LYS A 340 -4.20 -3.82 19.11
N LEU A 341 -5.03 -3.65 18.07
CA LEU A 341 -5.01 -2.47 17.19
C LEU A 341 -5.43 -1.17 17.89
N GLN A 342 -6.32 -1.25 18.90
CA GLN A 342 -6.87 -0.10 19.61
C GLN A 342 -6.02 0.36 20.81
N TYR A 343 -4.74 -0.02 20.84
CA TYR A 343 -3.83 0.42 21.90
C TYR A 343 -3.31 1.83 21.61
N HIS A 344 -4.09 2.84 22.02
CA HIS A 344 -3.72 4.25 21.87
C HIS A 344 -2.96 4.75 23.10
N LYS A 345 -1.91 5.54 22.89
CA LYS A 345 -1.24 6.25 23.98
C LYS A 345 -2.21 7.27 24.57
N PRO A 346 -2.34 7.38 25.91
CA PRO A 346 -3.20 8.38 26.53
C PRO A 346 -2.72 9.79 26.15
N LEU A 347 -3.67 10.70 25.93
CA LEU A 347 -3.37 12.11 25.65
C LEU A 347 -2.72 12.75 26.88
N ALA A 348 -1.75 13.64 26.64
CA ALA A 348 -1.15 14.42 27.70
C ALA A 348 -2.15 15.43 28.29
N ILE A 349 -1.96 15.78 29.56
CA ILE A 349 -2.72 16.87 30.20
C ILE A 349 -2.42 18.17 29.42
N GLY A 350 -3.46 18.92 29.08
CA GLY A 350 -3.31 20.19 28.37
C GLY A 350 -2.45 21.17 29.19
N SER A 351 -1.37 21.66 28.59
CA SER A 351 -0.51 22.65 29.22
C SER A 351 -1.11 24.05 29.06
N PHE A 352 -1.17 24.80 30.17
CA PHE A 352 -1.55 26.20 30.15
C PHE A 352 -0.30 27.05 30.30
N ALA A 353 -0.12 28.04 29.42
CA ALA A 353 0.94 29.02 29.59
C ALA A 353 0.60 29.92 30.79
N PRO A 354 1.50 30.04 31.80
CA PRO A 354 1.24 30.91 32.93
C PRO A 354 1.16 32.37 32.46
N LYS A 355 0.18 33.10 32.98
CA LYS A 355 0.07 34.54 32.77
C LYS A 355 0.92 35.25 33.82
N PHE A 356 2.03 35.85 33.40
CA PHE A 356 2.90 36.66 34.25
C PHE A 356 3.42 37.86 33.45
N GLU A 357 3.93 38.85 34.16
CA GLU A 357 4.60 40.01 33.57
C GLU A 357 6.11 39.83 33.68
N SER A 358 6.84 40.14 32.62
CA SER A 358 8.30 39.94 32.59
C SER A 358 9.07 40.86 33.55
N ALA A 359 8.54 42.06 33.82
CA ALA A 359 9.13 43.05 34.73
C ALA A 359 8.16 43.41 35.87
N TYR A 360 7.80 42.41 36.67
CA TYR A 360 6.87 42.55 37.79
C TYR A 360 7.48 43.33 38.96
N ASN A 361 6.77 44.37 39.42
CA ASN A 361 7.11 45.20 40.58
C ASN A 361 5.93 45.25 41.55
N LEU A 362 6.15 44.96 42.84
CA LEU A 362 5.08 44.95 43.86
C LEU A 362 4.42 46.32 44.07
N ASP A 363 5.16 47.41 43.89
CA ASP A 363 4.67 48.77 44.13
C ASP A 363 3.81 49.32 42.98
N VAL A 364 3.81 48.64 41.83
CA VAL A 364 3.08 49.06 40.64
C VAL A 364 1.80 48.25 40.51
N HIS A 365 0.68 48.95 40.30
CA HIS A 365 -0.58 48.30 39.93
C HIS A 365 -0.68 48.20 38.42
N TYR A 366 -0.68 46.97 37.92
CA TYR A 366 -0.81 46.70 36.50
C TYR A 366 -2.28 46.49 36.13
N ASP A 367 -2.82 47.41 35.34
CA ASP A 367 -4.16 47.35 34.77
C ASP A 367 -4.01 47.63 33.27
N PRO A 368 -4.53 46.75 32.38
CA PRO A 368 -4.54 47.01 30.94
C PRO A 368 -5.21 48.34 30.57
N ASP A 369 -6.23 48.76 31.33
CA ASP A 369 -6.97 50.00 31.08
C ASP A 369 -6.37 51.18 31.85
N ARG A 370 -5.66 52.05 31.12
CA ARG A 370 -4.96 53.21 31.73
C ARG A 370 -5.90 54.15 32.49
N SER A 371 -7.08 54.45 31.96
CA SER A 371 -8.03 55.38 32.58
C SER A 371 -8.55 54.87 33.93
N ARG A 372 -8.80 53.55 34.05
CA ARG A 372 -9.22 52.92 35.30
C ARG A 372 -8.12 52.98 36.35
N ASN A 373 -6.88 52.72 35.95
CA ASN A 373 -5.72 52.82 36.84
C ASN A 373 -5.54 54.25 37.38
N GLU A 374 -5.66 55.26 36.52
CA GLU A 374 -5.55 56.67 36.92
C GLU A 374 -6.66 57.09 37.89
N ILE A 375 -7.91 56.71 37.64
CA ILE A 375 -9.04 57.00 38.53
C ILE A 375 -8.86 56.34 39.90
N THR A 376 -8.43 55.08 39.94
CA THR A 376 -8.21 54.38 41.21
C THR A 376 -7.05 54.99 42.00
N LYS A 377 -5.97 55.41 41.33
CA LYS A 377 -4.87 56.17 41.93
C LYS A 377 -5.37 57.46 42.58
N LEU A 378 -6.16 58.27 41.85
CA LEU A 378 -6.73 59.52 42.38
C LEU A 378 -7.64 59.28 43.58
N ARG A 379 -8.51 58.25 43.51
CA ARG A 379 -9.38 57.89 44.64
C ARG A 379 -8.60 57.49 45.89
N ARG A 380 -7.49 56.75 45.74
CA ARG A 380 -6.61 56.39 46.87
C ARG A 380 -5.99 57.64 47.50
N GLN A 381 -5.55 58.59 46.67
CA GLN A 381 -5.00 59.85 47.14
C GLN A 381 -6.02 60.67 47.94
N VAL A 382 -7.22 60.87 47.40
CA VAL A 382 -8.31 61.59 48.06
C VAL A 382 -8.66 60.96 49.42
N ASN A 383 -8.77 59.63 49.48
CA ASN A 383 -9.08 58.94 50.74
C ASN A 383 -7.95 59.04 51.78
N LYS A 384 -6.69 59.01 51.33
CA LYS A 384 -5.53 59.18 52.22
C LYS A 384 -5.53 60.58 52.83
N GLU A 385 -5.71 61.60 51.99
CA GLU A 385 -5.78 63.01 52.41
C GLU A 385 -6.97 63.24 53.35
N ARG A 386 -8.16 62.73 52.99
CA ARG A 386 -9.36 62.82 53.83
C ARG A 386 -9.18 62.16 55.20
N ARG A 387 -8.58 60.96 55.26
CA ARG A 387 -8.30 60.27 56.52
C ARG A 387 -7.27 61.03 57.36
N GLY A 388 -6.26 61.62 56.72
CA GLY A 388 -5.30 62.51 57.37
C GLY A 388 -6.00 63.69 58.04
N ALA A 389 -6.77 64.45 57.27
CA ALA A 389 -7.52 65.62 57.76
C ALA A 389 -8.47 65.27 58.91
N VAL A 390 -9.25 64.18 58.80
CA VAL A 390 -10.17 63.77 59.86
C VAL A 390 -9.43 63.37 61.14
N ARG A 391 -8.25 62.76 61.05
CA ARG A 391 -7.44 62.42 62.23
C ARG A 391 -6.89 63.65 62.93
N GLU A 392 -6.58 64.71 62.20
CA GLU A 392 -6.18 66.00 62.79
C GLU A 392 -7.36 66.66 63.48
N LEU A 393 -8.52 66.78 62.80
CA LEU A 393 -9.73 67.34 63.40
C LEU A 393 -10.18 66.61 64.67
N ARG A 394 -10.02 65.28 64.72
CA ARG A 394 -10.33 64.50 65.93
C ARG A 394 -9.33 64.76 67.06
N ARG A 395 -8.04 64.93 66.75
CA ARG A 395 -7.03 65.30 67.75
C ARG A 395 -7.32 66.70 68.29
N ASP A 396 -7.69 67.64 67.44
CA ASP A 396 -8.09 68.99 67.83
C ASP A 396 -9.35 68.97 68.71
N ALA A 397 -10.36 68.18 68.34
CA ALA A 397 -11.59 68.06 69.13
C ALA A 397 -11.34 67.41 70.50
N GLN A 398 -10.49 66.38 70.57
CA GLN A 398 -10.10 65.76 71.84
C GLN A 398 -9.33 66.74 72.73
N PHE A 399 -8.45 67.54 72.12
CA PHE A 399 -7.72 68.60 72.81
C PHE A 399 -8.68 69.62 73.45
N VAL A 400 -9.63 70.16 72.66
CA VAL A 400 -10.65 71.11 73.15
C VAL A 400 -11.55 70.50 74.23
N ALA A 401 -11.99 69.25 74.07
CA ALA A 401 -12.82 68.58 75.06
C ALA A 401 -12.07 68.35 76.38
N GLY A 402 -10.78 68.00 76.30
CA GLY A 402 -9.90 67.88 77.46
C GLY A 402 -9.77 69.18 78.25
N GLU A 403 -9.65 70.32 77.56
CA GLU A 403 -9.66 71.64 78.21
C GLU A 403 -10.99 71.92 78.91
N ARG A 404 -12.14 71.71 78.25
CA ARG A 404 -13.46 71.94 78.85
C ARG A 404 -13.72 71.07 80.09
N LEU A 405 -13.25 69.82 80.09
CA LEU A 405 -13.46 68.90 81.21
C LEU A 405 -12.58 69.28 82.41
N LYS A 406 -11.37 69.80 82.17
CA LYS A 406 -10.54 70.41 83.23
C LYS A 406 -11.29 71.58 83.88
N GLU A 407 -11.84 72.50 83.09
CA GLU A 407 -12.63 73.62 83.60
C GLU A 407 -13.83 73.16 84.44
N GLN A 408 -14.51 72.09 84.03
CA GLN A 408 -15.70 71.60 84.75
C GLN A 408 -15.35 70.84 86.04
N ARG A 409 -14.29 70.03 86.05
CA ARG A 409 -13.79 69.39 87.29
C ARG A 409 -13.36 70.40 88.32
N GLU A 410 -12.74 71.50 87.90
CA GLU A 410 -12.40 72.60 88.79
C GLU A 410 -13.65 73.21 89.44
N LYS A 411 -14.72 73.42 88.65
CA LYS A 411 -16.03 73.86 89.16
C LYS A 411 -16.64 72.86 90.14
N ASP A 412 -16.68 71.57 89.80
CA ASP A 412 -17.32 70.55 90.64
C ASP A 412 -16.55 70.31 91.95
N LYS A 413 -15.21 70.30 91.93
CA LYS A 413 -14.40 70.25 93.16
C LYS A 413 -14.74 71.41 94.08
N SER A 414 -14.82 72.63 93.51
CA SER A 414 -15.19 73.82 94.26
C SER A 414 -16.59 73.75 94.88
N TYR A 415 -17.49 72.93 94.31
CA TYR A 415 -18.84 72.70 94.84
C TYR A 415 -18.88 71.58 95.89
N ALA A 416 -18.19 70.47 95.66
CA ALA A 416 -18.12 69.34 96.59
C ALA A 416 -17.44 69.73 97.91
N ASP A 417 -16.38 70.54 97.86
CA ASP A 417 -15.73 71.07 99.05
C ASP A 417 -16.68 71.95 99.88
N LYS A 418 -17.63 72.66 99.22
CA LYS A 418 -18.69 73.41 99.91
C LYS A 418 -19.71 72.48 100.58
N MET A 419 -20.13 71.41 99.89
CA MET A 419 -21.14 70.47 100.38
C MET A 419 -20.62 69.60 101.54
N LYS A 420 -19.36 69.16 101.48
CA LYS A 420 -18.72 68.36 102.53
C LYS A 420 -18.57 69.15 103.84
N LYS A 421 -18.26 70.45 103.72
CA LYS A 421 -18.33 71.38 104.86
C LYS A 421 -19.74 71.39 105.46
N ALA A 422 -20.78 71.46 104.64
CA ALA A 422 -22.17 71.49 105.11
C ALA A 422 -22.61 70.20 105.83
N TRP A 423 -22.24 69.00 105.33
CA TRP A 423 -22.61 67.73 105.96
C TRP A 423 -21.85 67.42 107.25
N SER A 424 -20.57 67.80 107.36
CA SER A 424 -19.82 67.61 108.62
C SER A 424 -20.42 68.38 109.79
N VAL A 425 -21.17 69.45 109.51
CA VAL A 425 -21.89 70.22 110.53
C VAL A 425 -23.12 69.46 111.04
N LEU A 426 -23.79 68.66 110.20
CA LEU A 426 -25.00 67.92 110.57
C LEU A 426 -24.72 66.65 111.40
N GLU A 427 -23.60 65.98 111.12
CA GLU A 427 -23.23 64.72 111.80
C GLU A 427 -22.75 64.95 113.25
N ALA A 428 -22.40 66.20 113.61
CA ALA A 428 -21.97 66.58 114.95
C ALA A 428 -23.13 66.82 115.95
N ASP A 429 -24.38 66.81 115.49
CA ASP A 429 -25.58 67.15 116.29
C ASP A 429 -26.44 65.92 116.70
N GLN A 430 -25.98 64.68 116.46
CA GLN A 430 -26.54 63.44 117.05
C GLN A 430 -25.61 62.87 118.10
#